data_AF-J0Q297-F1
#
_entry.id   AF-J0Q297-F1
#
_cell.length_a   1.000
_cell.length_b   1.000
_cell.length_c   1.000
_cell.angle_alpha   90.00
_cell.angle_beta   90.00
_cell.angle_gamma   90.00
#
_symmetry.space_group_name_H-M   'P 1'
#
loop_
_entity.id
_entity.type
_entity.pdbx_description
1 polymer ?
#
loop_
_entity_poly.entity_id
_entity_poly.type
_entity_poly.pdbx_seq_one_letter_code
_entity_poly.pdbx_strand_id
1 'polypeptide(L)' 'MNKKIKIGTKPTNKSIPLTADAWVGSRKESMDGAMKRLTIDVPESLHRLIKMSCASRGTKIADEVRELLSQKYGKV' A
#
# COMPACT_ATOMS: atom_id res chain seq x y z
N MET A 1 9.42 42.72 29.77
CA MET A 1 8.41 41.64 29.90
C MET A 1 9.00 40.37 29.31
N ASN A 2 9.52 39.48 30.16
CA ASN A 2 10.46 38.43 29.79
C ASN A 2 9.90 37.12 30.35
N LYS A 3 9.04 36.43 29.58
CA LYS A 3 8.41 35.21 30.08
C LYS A 3 9.31 34.01 29.76
N LYS A 4 10.15 33.62 30.72
CA LYS A 4 10.93 32.37 30.64
C LYS A 4 9.96 31.17 30.71
N ILE A 5 9.90 30.40 29.64
CA ILE A 5 9.12 29.16 29.59
C ILE A 5 10.04 28.02 30.05
N LYS A 6 9.74 27.44 31.22
CA LYS A 6 10.42 26.24 31.73
C LYS A 6 9.89 25.01 30.98
N ILE A 7 10.68 24.45 30.07
CA ILE A 7 10.43 23.11 29.52
C ILE A 7 10.73 22.12 30.66
N GLY A 8 9.69 21.43 31.14
CA GLY A 8 9.77 20.43 32.20
C GLY A 8 10.63 19.23 31.81
N THR A 9 11.11 18.53 32.83
CA THR A 9 12.01 17.37 32.74
C THR A 9 11.44 16.25 31.87
N LYS A 10 12.35 15.61 31.12
CA LYS A 10 12.21 14.45 30.22
C LYS A 10 11.02 13.54 30.57
N PRO A 11 10.11 13.25 29.62
CA PRO A 11 8.97 12.39 29.89
C PRO A 11 9.47 11.01 30.34
N THR A 12 9.04 10.62 31.53
CA THR A 12 9.28 9.30 32.11
C THR A 12 8.93 8.23 31.10
N ASN A 13 9.90 7.35 30.89
CA ASN A 13 9.88 6.10 30.12
C ASN A 13 8.50 5.41 30.15
N LYS A 14 7.60 5.77 29.23
CA LYS A 14 6.56 4.84 28.78
C LYS A 14 7.32 3.79 27.99
N SER A 15 7.32 2.57 28.51
CA SER A 15 7.90 1.39 27.89
C SER A 15 7.63 1.40 26.39
N ILE A 16 8.63 1.80 25.63
CA ILE A 16 8.66 1.66 24.19
C ILE A 16 8.52 0.15 23.97
N PRO A 17 7.50 -0.36 23.26
CA PRO A 17 7.53 -1.76 22.86
C PRO A 17 8.84 -1.97 22.09
N LEU A 18 9.71 -2.82 22.63
CA LEU A 18 11.09 -3.06 22.21
C LEU A 18 11.22 -3.72 20.82
N THR A 19 10.16 -3.74 20.03
CA THR A 19 10.11 -4.48 18.77
C THR A 19 9.57 -3.59 17.66
N ALA A 20 10.50 -2.97 16.92
CA ALA A 20 10.21 -2.40 15.60
C ALA A 20 9.53 -3.44 14.66
N ASP A 21 9.72 -4.73 14.95
CA ASP A 21 9.08 -5.87 14.29
C ASP A 21 7.57 -6.02 14.54
N ALA A 22 6.98 -5.33 15.52
CA ALA A 22 5.53 -5.40 15.75
C ALA A 22 4.71 -4.88 14.55
N TRP A 23 5.32 -4.02 13.71
CA TRP A 23 4.70 -3.52 12.49
C TRP A 23 4.75 -4.52 11.32
N VAL A 24 5.57 -5.56 11.41
CA VAL A 24 5.77 -6.56 10.34
C VAL A 24 4.82 -7.77 10.48
N GLY A 25 4.23 -7.98 11.66
CA GLY A 25 3.53 -9.22 12.01
C GLY A 25 2.06 -9.38 11.57
N SER A 26 1.46 -8.43 10.85
CA SER A 26 0.04 -8.53 10.47
C SER A 26 -0.20 -8.39 8.97
N ARG A 27 0.32 -9.36 8.20
CA ARG A 27 -0.39 -9.81 7.00
C ARG A 27 -1.14 -11.10 7.35
N LYS A 28 -2.21 -10.95 8.13
CA LYS A 28 -3.20 -12.01 8.33
C LYS A 28 -3.71 -12.38 6.94
N GLU A 29 -3.39 -13.60 6.53
CA GLU A 29 -3.84 -14.22 5.29
C GLU A 29 -5.36 -14.31 5.37
N SER A 30 -6.03 -13.31 4.80
CA SER A 30 -7.48 -13.31 4.64
C SER A 30 -7.82 -14.43 3.68
N MET A 31 -8.48 -15.47 4.19
CA MET A 31 -8.98 -16.64 3.49
C MET A 31 -10.17 -16.28 2.59
N ASP A 32 -9.92 -15.38 1.66
CA ASP A 32 -10.75 -15.04 0.50
C ASP A 32 -9.74 -14.91 -0.65
N GLY A 33 -9.34 -16.07 -1.21
CA GLY A 33 -8.34 -16.23 -2.27
C GLY A 33 -7.08 -15.37 -2.09
N ALA A 34 -6.06 -15.88 -1.38
CA ALA A 34 -4.82 -15.15 -1.08
C ALA A 34 -4.31 -14.29 -2.26
N MET A 35 -4.53 -12.96 -2.19
CA MET A 35 -4.11 -12.02 -3.22
C MET A 35 -2.57 -11.96 -3.24
N LYS A 36 -1.96 -12.60 -4.23
CA LYS A 36 -0.51 -12.54 -4.46
C LYS A 36 -0.17 -11.24 -5.19
N ARG A 37 0.92 -10.58 -4.76
CA ARG A 37 1.45 -9.37 -5.43
C ARG A 37 2.15 -9.79 -6.71
N LEU A 38 1.67 -9.28 -7.84
CA LEU A 38 2.31 -9.43 -9.14
C LEU A 38 3.07 -8.14 -9.48
N THR A 39 4.39 -8.24 -9.61
CA THR A 39 5.24 -7.14 -10.10
C THR A 39 5.60 -7.47 -11.55
N ILE A 40 5.24 -6.60 -12.48
CA ILE A 40 5.54 -6.74 -13.91
C ILE A 40 6.18 -5.46 -14.42
N ASP A 41 7.18 -5.60 -15.26
CA ASP A 41 7.75 -4.50 -16.01
C ASP A 41 6.99 -4.37 -17.33
N VAL A 42 6.58 -3.14 -17.64
CA VAL A 42 5.87 -2.81 -18.88
C VAL A 42 6.55 -1.63 -19.57
N PRO A 43 6.61 -1.60 -20.91
CA PRO A 43 7.15 -0.45 -21.64
C PRO A 43 6.43 0.84 -21.27
N GLU A 44 7.17 1.96 -21.25
CA GLU A 44 6.63 3.27 -20.85
C GLU A 44 5.42 3.68 -21.70
N SER A 45 5.49 3.45 -23.02
CA SER A 45 4.41 3.74 -23.96
C SER A 45 3.10 3.04 -23.56
N LEU A 46 3.19 1.75 -23.21
CA LEU A 46 2.04 0.94 -22.80
C LEU A 46 1.51 1.39 -21.43
N HIS A 47 2.39 1.65 -20.45
CA HIS A 47 1.98 2.16 -19.15
C HIS A 47 1.28 3.53 -19.23
N ARG A 48 1.76 4.40 -20.13
CA ARG A 48 1.15 5.71 -20.39
C ARG A 48 -0.25 5.56 -20.98
N LEU A 49 -0.43 4.69 -21.98
CA LEU A 49 -1.74 4.42 -22.58
C LEU A 49 -2.72 3.84 -21.56
N ILE A 50 -2.29 2.86 -20.76
CA ILE A 50 -3.13 2.28 -19.71
C ILE A 50 -3.54 3.35 -18.69
N LYS A 51 -2.60 4.18 -18.22
CA LYS A 51 -2.91 5.26 -17.27
C LYS A 51 -3.89 6.28 -17.84
N MET A 52 -3.74 6.69 -19.09
CA MET A 52 -4.71 7.60 -19.73
C MET A 52 -6.09 6.95 -19.82
N SER A 53 -6.16 5.69 -20.25
CA SER A 53 -7.41 4.95 -20.39
C SER A 53 -8.13 4.75 -19.06
N CYS A 54 -7.38 4.48 -17.98
CA CYS A 54 -7.93 4.35 -16.63
C CYS A 54 -8.44 5.70 -16.09
N ALA A 55 -7.72 6.80 -16.36
CA ALA A 55 -8.13 8.14 -15.95
C ALA A 55 -9.47 8.55 -16.59
N SER A 56 -9.67 8.22 -17.87
CA SER A 56 -10.95 8.47 -18.56
C SER A 56 -12.12 7.65 -18.00
N ARG A 57 -11.85 6.44 -17.49
CA ARG A 57 -12.88 5.55 -16.93
C ARG A 57 -13.09 5.71 -15.42
N GLY A 58 -12.23 6.47 -14.73
CA GLY A 58 -12.28 6.63 -13.28
C GLY A 58 -11.95 5.35 -12.49
N THR A 59 -11.33 4.37 -13.14
CA THR A 59 -11.00 3.06 -12.55
C THR A 59 -9.55 3.00 -12.10
N LYS A 60 -9.26 2.12 -11.13
CA LYS A 60 -7.88 1.87 -10.71
C LYS A 60 -7.21 0.96 -11.73
N ILE A 61 -5.97 1.28 -12.09
CA ILE A 61 -5.13 0.44 -12.96
C ILE A 61 -5.02 -1.01 -12.48
N ALA A 62 -4.98 -1.22 -11.15
CA ALA A 62 -4.92 -2.55 -10.57
C ALA A 62 -6.19 -3.38 -10.86
N ASP A 63 -7.36 -2.75 -10.87
CA ASP A 63 -8.63 -3.45 -11.08
C ASP A 63 -8.82 -3.80 -12.56
N GLU A 64 -8.42 -2.90 -13.46
CA GLU A 64 -8.35 -3.16 -14.90
C GLU A 64 -7.40 -4.32 -15.24
N VAL A 65 -6.21 -4.32 -14.66
CA VAL A 65 -5.24 -5.41 -14.89
C VAL A 65 -5.77 -6.72 -14.30
N ARG A 66 -6.44 -6.69 -13.14
CA ARG A 66 -7.10 -7.88 -12.58
C ARG A 66 -8.18 -8.41 -13.51
N GLU A 67 -9.01 -7.54 -14.07
CA GLU A 67 -10.05 -7.93 -15.01
C GLU A 67 -9.46 -8.51 -16.30
N LEU A 68 -8.45 -7.86 -16.90
CA LEU A 68 -7.75 -8.36 -18.08
C LEU A 68 -7.10 -9.74 -17.84
N LEU A 69 -6.49 -9.93 -16.67
CA LEU A 69 -5.92 -11.22 -16.29
C LEU A 69 -7.02 -12.26 -16.02
N SER A 70 -8.14 -11.88 -15.41
CA SER A 70 -9.29 -12.77 -15.18
C SER A 70 -9.99 -13.15 -16.49
N GLN A 71 -10.12 -12.24 -17.46
CA GLN A 71 -10.66 -12.58 -18.78
C GLN A 71 -9.73 -13.54 -19.54
N LYS A 72 -8.41 -13.35 -19.44
CA LYS A 72 -7.42 -14.18 -20.14
C LYS A 72 -7.18 -15.54 -19.48
N TYR A 73 -7.14 -15.59 -18.15
CA TYR A 73 -6.74 -16.77 -17.37
C TYR A 73 -7.80 -17.26 -16.39
N GLY A 74 -8.87 -16.51 -16.15
CA GLY A 74 -9.97 -16.86 -15.24
C GLY A 74 -11.05 -17.74 -15.86
N LYS A 75 -10.90 -18.16 -17.12
CA LYS A 75 -11.50 -19.43 -17.59
C LYS A 75 -10.66 -20.58 -17.04
N VAL A 76 -10.84 -20.90 -15.77
CA VAL A 76 -10.49 -22.21 -15.18
C VAL A 76 -11.75 -22.82 -14.63
#